data_AF-A0AAN5CV85-F1
#
_entry.id   AF-A0AAN5CV85-F1
#
_cell.length_a   1.000
_cell.length_b   1.000
_cell.length_c   1.000
_cell.angle_alpha   90.00
_cell.angle_beta   90.00
_cell.angle_gamma   90.00
#
_symmetry.space_group_name_H-M   'P 1'
#
loop_
_entity.id
_entity.type
_entity.pdbx_description
1 polymer ?
#
loop_
_entity_poly.entity_id
_entity_poly.type
_entity_poly.pdbx_seq_one_letter_code
_entity_poly.pdbx_strand_id
1 'polypeptide(L)'
;EQNVDKTWKDCLVGWDDQGIPYTEMSRRLLAMGHVVSPTTIQRLLALPPKLEKEYSPRPETIPPDLYPAVRSHIAKMYEDDDEITLSSLLQSIEANRQPRVDWCKARIEENCTFRKHIFTDESMIQLDSNSRKVWVLSTARDRRIKSTFKHPQKVLVWGGISWKGPTNLVVLDGSCRVDAVEYCKILRDGYVEWERENFGGKSLLVQDNAPCHKANITKEFLKREEIE
;
A
#
# COMPACT_ATOMS: atom_id res chain seq x y z
N GLU A 1 -12.06 -1.44 16.66
CA GLU A 1 -10.63 -1.74 16.39
C GLU A 1 -10.38 -3.21 16.70
N GLN A 2 -10.29 -4.08 15.69
CA GLN A 2 -10.00 -5.49 15.94
C GLN A 2 -8.49 -5.71 15.79
N ASN A 3 -7.87 -5.95 16.94
CA ASN A 3 -6.49 -6.35 17.14
C ASN A 3 -6.15 -7.49 16.18
N VAL A 4 -5.14 -7.30 15.34
CA VAL A 4 -4.45 -8.39 14.63
C VAL A 4 -4.09 -9.42 15.71
N ASP A 5 -4.64 -10.64 15.62
CA ASP A 5 -4.55 -11.70 16.65
C ASP A 5 -3.16 -11.76 17.30
N LYS A 6 -2.99 -11.03 18.40
CA LYS A 6 -1.79 -11.09 19.23
C LYS A 6 -1.85 -12.42 19.93
N THR A 7 -0.92 -13.30 19.59
CA THR A 7 -0.73 -14.53 20.35
C THR A 7 -0.34 -14.17 21.77
N TRP A 8 -0.63 -15.03 22.75
CA TRP A 8 -0.21 -14.79 24.15
C TRP A 8 1.30 -14.61 24.29
N LYS A 9 2.09 -15.06 23.30
CA LYS A 9 3.54 -14.84 23.20
C LYS A 9 3.88 -13.39 22.86
N ASP A 10 3.06 -12.71 22.07
CA ASP A 10 3.24 -11.28 21.75
C ASP A 10 2.99 -10.41 22.99
N CYS A 11 2.12 -10.86 23.90
CA CYS A 11 1.93 -10.23 25.21
C CYS A 11 3.17 -10.35 26.10
N LEU A 12 3.95 -11.43 25.98
CA LEU A 12 5.17 -11.61 26.77
C LEU A 12 6.23 -10.57 26.42
N VAL A 13 6.46 -10.31 25.14
CA VAL A 13 7.44 -9.30 24.68
C VAL A 13 7.08 -7.92 25.21
N GLY A 14 5.81 -7.52 25.07
CA GLY A 14 5.35 -6.23 25.57
C GLY A 14 5.36 -6.10 27.10
N TRP A 15 5.28 -7.21 27.85
CA TRP A 15 5.43 -7.20 29.31
C TRP A 15 6.90 -7.18 29.75
N ASP A 16 7.80 -7.75 28.96
CA ASP A 16 9.24 -7.72 29.21
C ASP A 16 9.79 -6.30 29.04
N ASP A 17 9.35 -5.59 27.98
CA ASP A 17 9.66 -4.18 27.76
C ASP A 17 9.15 -3.26 28.90
N GLN A 18 8.08 -3.67 29.57
CA GLN A 18 7.52 -2.97 30.75
C GLN A 18 8.21 -3.34 32.06
N GLY A 19 9.21 -4.25 32.03
CA GLY A 19 9.94 -4.71 33.21
C GLY A 19 9.11 -5.56 34.18
N ILE A 20 8.03 -6.19 33.71
CA ILE A 20 7.17 -7.02 34.56
C ILE A 20 7.91 -8.31 34.94
N PRO A 21 7.95 -8.71 36.23
CA PRO A 21 8.64 -9.93 36.61
C PRO A 21 7.95 -11.20 36.05
N TYR A 22 8.75 -12.21 35.69
CA TYR A 22 8.25 -13.44 35.05
C TYR A 22 7.20 -14.22 35.86
N THR A 23 7.23 -14.08 37.19
CA THR A 23 6.21 -14.64 38.09
C THR A 23 4.84 -14.01 37.87
N GLU A 24 4.81 -12.69 37.65
CA GLU A 24 3.58 -11.97 37.37
C GLU A 24 3.10 -12.21 35.93
N MET A 25 4.01 -12.35 34.96
CA MET A 25 3.65 -12.77 33.60
C MET A 25 2.99 -14.15 33.58
N SER A 26 3.52 -15.12 34.35
CA SER A 26 2.97 -16.47 34.49
C SER A 26 1.55 -16.44 35.08
N ARG A 27 1.30 -15.61 36.08
CA ARG A 27 -0.04 -15.41 36.67
C ARG A 27 -1.03 -14.83 35.67
N ARG A 28 -0.59 -13.86 34.85
CA ARG A 28 -1.42 -13.25 33.80
C ARG A 28 -1.74 -14.25 32.68
N LEU A 29 -0.78 -15.07 32.27
CA LEU A 29 -1.00 -16.13 31.30
C LEU A 29 -1.97 -17.19 31.83
N LEU A 30 -1.88 -17.54 33.12
CA LEU A 30 -2.83 -18.47 33.75
C LEU A 30 -4.26 -17.93 33.72
N ALA A 31 -4.45 -16.63 33.98
CA ALA A 31 -5.75 -15.97 33.86
C ALA A 31 -6.29 -15.95 32.42
N MET A 32 -5.40 -16.01 31.42
CA MET A 32 -5.74 -16.16 30.00
C MET A 32 -5.91 -17.64 29.57
N GLY A 33 -5.83 -18.59 30.50
CA GLY A 33 -5.98 -20.03 30.22
C GLY A 33 -4.70 -20.72 29.76
N HIS A 34 -3.54 -20.08 29.86
CA HIS A 34 -2.24 -20.61 29.46
C HIS A 34 -1.37 -20.95 30.68
N VAL A 35 -1.10 -22.23 30.90
CA VAL A 35 -0.25 -22.70 32.00
C VAL A 35 1.21 -22.70 31.54
N VAL A 36 1.95 -21.65 31.90
CA VAL A 36 3.36 -21.46 31.49
C VAL A 36 4.19 -21.07 32.70
N SER A 37 5.27 -21.80 32.99
CA SER A 37 6.14 -21.51 34.14
C SER A 37 7.00 -20.26 33.90
N PRO A 38 7.43 -19.53 34.95
CA PRO A 38 8.34 -18.39 34.83
C PRO A 38 9.64 -18.72 34.09
N THR A 39 10.19 -19.92 34.32
CA THR A 39 11.38 -20.43 33.61
C THR A 39 11.11 -20.67 32.13
N THR A 40 9.90 -21.09 31.75
CA THR A 40 9.51 -21.25 30.35
C THR A 40 9.35 -19.89 29.67
N ILE A 41 8.80 -18.89 30.38
CA ILE A 41 8.69 -17.51 29.89
C ILE A 41 10.07 -16.93 29.61
N GLN A 42 11.01 -17.07 30.56
CA GLN A 42 12.39 -16.64 30.38
C GLN A 42 13.05 -17.28 29.14
N ARG A 43 12.84 -18.59 28.95
CA ARG A 43 13.35 -19.30 27.76
C ARG A 43 12.69 -18.83 26.47
N LEU A 44 11.40 -18.50 26.50
CA LEU A 44 10.66 -18.01 25.33
C LEU A 44 11.11 -16.61 24.92
N LEU A 45 11.37 -15.73 25.88
CA LEU A 45 11.87 -14.37 25.65
C LEU A 45 13.35 -14.37 25.21
N ALA A 46 14.13 -15.35 25.66
CA ALA A 46 15.52 -15.53 25.25
C ALA A 46 15.67 -16.23 23.88
N LEU A 47 14.60 -16.72 23.26
CA LEU A 47 14.66 -17.32 21.93
C LEU A 47 14.75 -16.20 20.88
N PRO A 48 15.69 -16.29 19.92
CA PRO A 48 15.72 -15.34 18.80
C PRO A 48 14.42 -15.45 17.99
N PRO A 49 13.91 -14.33 17.42
CA PRO A 49 12.68 -14.33 16.64
C PRO A 49 12.78 -15.33 15.48
N LYS A 50 11.81 -16.24 15.39
CA LYS A 50 11.78 -17.29 14.37
C LYS A 50 11.28 -16.68 13.05
N LEU A 51 12.18 -16.28 12.16
CA LEU A 51 11.83 -15.91 10.78
C LEU A 51 11.48 -17.18 10.00
N GLU A 52 10.19 -17.54 9.93
CA GLU A 52 9.73 -18.61 9.04
C GLU A 52 9.14 -18.04 7.74
N LYS A 53 9.97 -17.98 6.69
CA LYS A 53 9.51 -18.12 5.30
C LYS A 53 9.84 -19.56 4.86
N GLU A 54 8.83 -20.37 4.59
CA GLU A 54 9.05 -21.64 3.87
C GLU A 54 9.44 -21.32 2.43
N TYR A 55 10.70 -21.57 2.08
CA TYR A 55 11.16 -21.60 0.69
C TYR A 55 11.16 -23.03 0.17
N SER A 56 10.59 -23.26 -1.02
CA SER A 56 10.78 -24.47 -1.83
C SER A 56 10.52 -24.15 -3.31
N PRO A 57 11.21 -24.78 -4.29
CA PRO A 57 12.20 -25.86 -4.19
C PRO A 57 13.62 -25.47 -4.66
N ARG A 58 14.55 -26.40 -4.40
CA ARG A 58 16.00 -26.37 -4.65
C ARG A 58 16.36 -26.18 -6.13
N PRO A 59 17.38 -25.35 -6.44
CA PRO A 59 18.27 -25.64 -7.55
C PRO A 59 19.36 -26.62 -7.06
N GLU A 60 19.63 -27.69 -7.81
CA GLU A 60 20.67 -28.70 -7.53
C GLU A 60 22.11 -28.14 -7.53
N THR A 61 22.27 -26.83 -7.72
CA THR A 61 23.53 -26.16 -7.99
C THR A 61 24.28 -25.68 -6.75
N ILE A 62 23.67 -25.67 -5.57
CA ILE A 62 24.32 -25.15 -4.34
C ILE A 62 24.62 -26.33 -3.38
N PRO A 63 25.91 -26.59 -3.07
CA PRO A 63 26.32 -27.55 -2.06
C PRO A 63 25.70 -27.30 -0.67
N PRO A 64 25.26 -28.35 0.06
CA PRO A 64 24.57 -28.21 1.35
C PRO A 64 25.37 -27.47 2.45
N ASP A 65 26.69 -27.55 2.39
CA ASP A 65 27.64 -26.88 3.28
C ASP A 65 27.64 -25.35 3.13
N LEU A 66 27.25 -24.83 1.96
CA LEU A 66 27.16 -23.38 1.71
C LEU A 66 25.82 -22.77 2.16
N TYR A 67 24.84 -23.58 2.55
CA TYR A 67 23.48 -23.11 2.88
C TYR A 67 23.42 -22.13 4.04
N PRO A 68 24.18 -22.28 5.14
CA PRO A 68 24.16 -21.30 6.23
C PRO A 68 24.66 -19.92 5.78
N ALA A 69 25.72 -19.89 4.97
CA ALA A 69 26.31 -18.66 4.45
C ALA A 69 25.36 -17.95 3.45
N VAL A 70 24.79 -18.70 2.51
CA VAL A 70 23.81 -18.18 1.54
C VAL A 70 22.56 -17.65 2.24
N ARG A 71 22.04 -18.36 3.25
CA ARG A 71 20.88 -17.90 4.04
C ARG A 71 21.18 -16.61 4.80
N SER A 72 22.34 -16.52 5.44
CA SER A 72 22.76 -15.31 6.15
C SER A 72 22.92 -14.11 5.20
N HIS A 73 23.47 -14.33 4.01
CA HIS A 73 23.63 -13.28 3.01
C HIS A 73 22.27 -12.79 2.49
N ILE A 74 21.35 -13.70 2.14
CA ILE A 74 20.01 -13.35 1.70
C ILE A 74 19.25 -12.59 2.80
N ALA A 75 19.35 -13.03 4.07
CA ALA A 75 18.72 -12.33 5.19
C ALA A 75 19.26 -10.89 5.35
N LYS A 76 20.58 -10.71 5.26
CA LYS A 76 21.20 -9.38 5.28
C LYS A 76 20.75 -8.51 4.11
N MET A 77 20.61 -9.06 2.90
CA MET A 77 20.06 -8.31 1.77
C MET A 77 18.65 -7.78 2.05
N TYR A 78 17.79 -8.57 2.71
CA TYR A 78 16.45 -8.12 3.09
C TYR A 78 16.47 -7.09 4.24
N GLU A 79 17.35 -7.23 5.22
CA GLU A 79 17.52 -6.25 6.31
C GLU A 79 18.06 -4.91 5.79
N ASP A 80 19.07 -4.95 4.91
CA ASP A 80 19.63 -3.77 4.25
C ASP A 80 18.60 -3.10 3.33
N ASP A 81 17.82 -3.88 2.57
CA ASP A 81 16.74 -3.35 1.73
C ASP A 81 15.65 -2.67 2.57
N ASP A 82 15.27 -3.23 3.73
CA ASP A 82 14.26 -2.63 4.60
C ASP A 82 14.76 -1.31 5.22
N GLU A 83 16.00 -1.23 5.70
CA GLU A 83 16.59 0.00 6.26
C GLU A 83 16.82 1.08 5.20
N ILE A 84 17.33 0.71 4.01
CA ILE A 84 17.53 1.62 2.89
C ILE A 84 16.17 2.14 2.39
N THR A 85 15.17 1.26 2.29
CA THR A 85 13.82 1.63 1.85
C THR A 85 13.15 2.56 2.85
N LEU A 86 13.25 2.28 4.16
CA LEU A 86 12.71 3.15 5.21
C LEU A 86 13.42 4.51 5.22
N SER A 87 14.74 4.54 5.08
CA SER A 87 15.52 5.78 5.03
C SER A 87 15.15 6.62 3.81
N SER A 88 15.01 5.99 2.64
CA SER A 88 14.56 6.64 1.39
C SER A 88 13.13 7.18 1.51
N LEU A 89 12.23 6.40 2.13
CA LEU A 89 10.85 6.82 2.42
C LEU A 89 10.83 8.04 3.35
N LEU A 90 11.56 7.99 4.46
CA LEU A 90 11.65 9.11 5.41
C LEU A 90 12.24 10.36 4.75
N GLN A 91 13.29 10.20 3.94
CA GLN A 91 13.88 11.29 3.19
C GLN A 91 12.90 11.89 2.17
N SER A 92 12.14 11.06 1.47
CA SER A 92 11.08 11.50 0.56
C SER A 92 9.94 12.21 1.29
N ILE A 93 9.53 11.72 2.47
CA ILE A 93 8.50 12.35 3.31
C ILE A 93 8.98 13.75 3.73
N GLU A 94 10.22 13.86 4.23
CA GLU A 94 10.75 15.15 4.68
C GLU A 94 10.94 16.12 3.51
N ALA A 95 11.47 15.65 2.38
CA ALA A 95 11.65 16.47 1.18
C ALA A 95 10.31 17.00 0.63
N ASN A 96 9.23 16.22 0.73
CA ASN A 96 7.91 16.62 0.24
C ASN A 96 7.07 17.37 1.31
N ARG A 97 7.51 17.43 2.56
CA ARG A 97 6.76 18.06 3.66
C ARG A 97 6.59 19.57 3.43
N GLN A 98 7.68 20.29 3.21
CA GLN A 98 7.64 21.75 3.06
C GLN A 98 6.84 22.19 1.81
N PRO A 99 7.05 21.60 0.60
CA PRO A 99 6.23 21.94 -0.57
C PRO A 99 4.73 21.72 -0.36
N ARG A 100 4.33 20.67 0.37
CA ARG A 100 2.92 20.41 0.70
C ARG A 100 2.36 21.49 1.64
N VAL A 101 3.13 21.90 2.65
CA VAL A 101 2.73 22.96 3.57
C VAL A 101 2.59 24.29 2.84
N ASP A 102 3.54 24.63 1.98
CA ASP A 102 3.53 25.88 1.22
C ASP A 102 2.35 25.93 0.25
N TRP A 103 2.07 24.82 -0.44
CA TRP A 103 0.90 24.69 -1.30
C TRP A 103 -0.40 24.92 -0.50
N CYS A 104 -0.55 24.29 0.67
CA CYS A 104 -1.74 24.48 1.51
C CYS A 104 -1.88 25.93 1.98
N LYS A 105 -0.79 26.57 2.42
CA LYS A 105 -0.80 27.98 2.85
C LYS A 105 -1.21 28.90 1.72
N ALA A 106 -0.63 28.73 0.53
CA ALA A 106 -0.98 29.51 -0.65
C ALA A 106 -2.47 29.39 -0.97
N ARG A 107 -3.06 28.18 -0.93
CA ARG A 107 -4.50 27.99 -1.17
C ARG A 107 -5.39 28.64 -0.11
N ILE A 108 -4.94 28.68 1.14
CA ILE A 108 -5.66 29.38 2.22
C ILE A 108 -5.59 30.91 1.99
N GLU A 109 -4.41 31.44 1.66
CA GLU A 109 -4.20 32.87 1.39
C GLU A 109 -4.98 33.35 0.15
N GLU A 110 -5.07 32.51 -0.89
CA GLU A 110 -5.89 32.73 -2.08
C GLU A 110 -7.41 32.65 -1.81
N ASN A 111 -7.81 32.26 -0.60
CA ASN A 111 -9.19 31.92 -0.25
C ASN A 111 -9.81 30.93 -1.27
N CYS A 112 -9.03 29.91 -1.64
CA CYS A 112 -9.36 28.98 -2.69
C CYS A 112 -10.61 28.17 -2.33
N THR A 113 -11.66 28.29 -3.15
CA THR A 113 -12.94 27.61 -2.89
C THR A 113 -13.04 26.22 -3.51
N PHE A 114 -12.02 25.79 -4.27
CA PHE A 114 -12.00 24.57 -5.07
C PHE A 114 -13.14 24.41 -6.08
N ARG A 115 -13.96 25.45 -6.31
CA ARG A 115 -15.14 25.39 -7.19
C ARG A 115 -14.82 25.19 -8.66
N LYS A 116 -13.59 25.50 -9.07
CA LYS A 116 -13.09 25.32 -10.45
C LYS A 116 -12.14 24.13 -10.57
N HIS A 117 -11.77 23.49 -9.47
CA HIS A 117 -10.81 22.39 -9.47
C HIS A 117 -11.51 21.08 -9.81
N ILE A 118 -10.89 20.31 -10.70
CA ILE A 118 -11.32 18.97 -11.06
C ILE A 118 -10.20 18.02 -10.66
N PHE A 119 -10.45 17.26 -9.60
CA PHE A 119 -9.50 16.27 -9.09
C PHE A 119 -9.63 14.99 -9.87
N THR A 120 -8.55 14.55 -10.48
CA THR A 120 -8.50 13.36 -11.34
C THR A 120 -7.48 12.37 -10.79
N ASP A 121 -7.76 11.09 -10.96
CA ASP A 121 -6.88 10.01 -10.53
C ASP A 121 -7.13 8.74 -11.34
N GLU A 122 -6.12 7.86 -11.35
CA GLU A 122 -6.20 6.52 -11.90
C GLU A 122 -6.37 5.48 -10.79
N SER A 123 -7.34 4.59 -10.92
CA SER A 123 -7.59 3.54 -9.93
C SER A 123 -7.69 2.15 -10.55
N MET A 124 -7.08 1.17 -9.90
CA MET A 124 -7.20 -0.24 -10.28
C MET A 124 -8.35 -0.90 -9.52
N ILE A 125 -9.39 -1.30 -10.24
CA ILE A 125 -10.52 -2.05 -9.70
C ILE A 125 -10.30 -3.54 -9.95
N GLN A 126 -10.17 -4.31 -8.86
CA GLN A 126 -10.11 -5.77 -8.92
C GLN A 126 -11.52 -6.34 -9.08
N LEU A 127 -11.72 -7.22 -10.07
CA LEU A 127 -13.01 -7.86 -10.34
C LEU A 127 -13.24 -9.09 -9.44
N ASP A 128 -12.16 -9.74 -9.00
CA ASP A 128 -12.23 -10.90 -8.12
C ASP A 128 -12.64 -10.52 -6.70
N SER A 129 -13.41 -11.39 -6.05
CA SER A 129 -13.84 -11.22 -4.65
C SER A 129 -12.64 -10.94 -3.73
N ASN A 130 -12.51 -9.71 -3.24
CA ASN A 130 -11.54 -9.33 -2.21
C ASN A 130 -12.02 -9.65 -0.77
N SER A 131 -13.10 -10.43 -0.62
CA SER A 131 -13.56 -10.86 0.71
C SER A 131 -12.47 -11.65 1.43
N ARG A 132 -12.15 -11.19 2.65
CA ARG A 132 -11.33 -11.93 3.63
C ARG A 132 -12.10 -13.08 4.29
N LYS A 133 -13.43 -13.13 4.12
CA LYS A 133 -14.28 -14.19 4.67
C LYS A 133 -14.28 -15.39 3.73
N VAL A 134 -14.16 -16.58 4.32
CA VAL A 134 -14.21 -17.86 3.61
C VAL A 134 -15.38 -18.66 4.19
N TRP A 135 -16.20 -19.25 3.31
CA TRP A 135 -17.23 -20.19 3.73
C TRP A 135 -16.60 -21.54 4.03
N VAL A 136 -16.87 -22.07 5.22
CA VAL A 136 -16.38 -23.37 5.67
C VAL A 136 -17.54 -24.25 6.11
N LEU A 137 -17.44 -25.53 5.78
CA LEU A 137 -18.34 -26.55 6.32
C LEU A 137 -18.10 -26.68 7.83
N SER A 138 -19.16 -26.93 8.59
CA SER A 138 -19.11 -27.05 10.06
C SER A 138 -18.16 -28.16 10.56
N THR A 139 -17.79 -29.09 9.68
CA THR A 139 -16.90 -30.22 9.96
C THR A 139 -15.42 -29.95 9.68
N ALA A 140 -15.06 -28.78 9.13
CA ALA A 140 -13.68 -28.46 8.78
C ALA A 140 -12.82 -28.21 10.03
N ARG A 141 -11.73 -28.99 10.20
CA ARG A 141 -10.81 -28.90 11.35
C ARG A 141 -9.57 -28.05 11.12
N ASP A 142 -9.21 -27.77 9.87
CA ASP A 142 -8.01 -27.00 9.51
C ASP A 142 -8.32 -25.55 9.15
N ARG A 143 -7.38 -24.65 9.47
CA ARG A 143 -7.43 -23.23 9.09
C ARG A 143 -7.26 -23.13 7.56
N ARG A 144 -8.32 -22.79 6.84
CA ARG A 144 -8.27 -22.69 5.37
C ARG A 144 -7.84 -21.29 4.93
N ILE A 145 -6.71 -21.24 4.24
CA ILE A 145 -6.21 -20.04 3.54
C ILE A 145 -7.00 -19.91 2.25
N LYS A 146 -7.56 -18.72 1.98
CA LYS A 146 -8.18 -18.43 0.70
C LYS A 146 -7.08 -18.39 -0.37
N SER A 147 -7.18 -19.24 -1.38
CA SER A 147 -6.32 -19.14 -2.56
C SER A 147 -6.57 -17.79 -3.22
N THR A 148 -5.51 -16.98 -3.33
CA THR A 148 -5.50 -15.75 -4.11
C THR A 148 -4.88 -16.02 -5.46
N PHE A 149 -5.48 -15.51 -6.52
CA PHE A 149 -4.84 -15.53 -7.83
C PHE A 149 -3.60 -14.64 -7.79
N LYS A 150 -2.47 -15.14 -8.28
CA LYS A 150 -1.22 -14.35 -8.38
C LYS A 150 -1.40 -13.10 -9.27
N HIS A 151 -2.29 -13.19 -10.26
CA HIS A 151 -2.64 -12.12 -11.19
C HIS A 151 -4.18 -12.02 -11.26
N PRO A 152 -4.82 -11.34 -10.30
CA PRO A 152 -6.27 -11.20 -10.29
C PRO A 152 -6.72 -10.36 -11.49
N GLN A 153 -7.92 -10.65 -12.00
CA GLN A 153 -8.51 -9.84 -13.06
C GLN A 153 -8.82 -8.45 -12.52
N LYS A 154 -8.38 -7.44 -13.25
CA LYS A 154 -8.39 -6.05 -12.81
C LYS A 154 -8.55 -5.13 -14.00
N VAL A 155 -9.23 -4.02 -13.76
CA VAL A 155 -9.53 -2.99 -14.75
C VAL A 155 -8.97 -1.68 -14.23
N LEU A 156 -8.25 -0.96 -15.08
CA LEU A 156 -7.79 0.38 -14.76
C LEU A 156 -8.89 1.36 -15.17
N VAL A 157 -9.25 2.26 -14.26
CA VAL A 157 -10.20 3.33 -14.56
C VAL A 157 -9.53 4.67 -14.33
N TRP A 158 -9.87 5.63 -15.17
CA TRP A 158 -9.57 7.03 -14.97
C TRP A 158 -10.88 7.79 -14.75
N GLY A 159 -10.87 8.72 -13.81
CA GLY A 159 -12.00 9.61 -13.61
C GLY A 159 -11.64 10.76 -12.69
N GLY A 160 -12.57 11.70 -12.56
CA GLY A 160 -12.42 12.83 -11.68
C GLY A 160 -13.70 13.26 -10.99
N ILE A 161 -13.53 14.14 -10.02
CA ILE A 161 -14.58 14.75 -9.23
C ILE A 161 -14.38 16.27 -9.17
N SER A 162 -15.49 16.98 -9.32
CA SER A 162 -15.53 18.44 -9.24
C SER A 162 -16.68 18.89 -8.32
N TRP A 163 -16.72 20.19 -8.04
CA TRP A 163 -17.86 20.81 -7.35
C TRP A 163 -19.21 20.56 -8.07
N LYS A 164 -19.20 20.42 -9.40
CA LYS A 164 -20.42 20.21 -10.22
C LYS A 164 -20.82 18.75 -10.34
N GLY A 165 -19.96 17.82 -9.91
CA GLY A 165 -20.19 16.38 -10.03
C GLY A 165 -18.97 15.64 -10.60
N PRO A 166 -19.13 14.32 -10.83
CA PRO A 166 -18.10 13.48 -11.41
C PRO A 166 -17.91 13.73 -12.91
N THR A 167 -16.69 13.53 -13.39
CA THR A 167 -16.39 13.49 -14.84
C THR A 167 -16.91 12.20 -15.47
N ASN A 168 -16.78 12.10 -16.80
CA ASN A 168 -16.90 10.81 -17.46
C ASN A 168 -15.84 9.84 -16.91
N LEU A 169 -16.24 8.60 -16.70
CA LEU A 169 -15.35 7.53 -16.25
C LEU A 169 -14.81 6.80 -17.48
N VAL A 170 -13.49 6.80 -17.64
CA VAL A 170 -12.80 6.12 -18.74
C VAL A 170 -12.32 4.75 -18.25
N VAL A 171 -12.83 3.69 -18.86
CA VAL A 171 -12.43 2.32 -18.54
C VAL A 171 -11.35 1.88 -19.51
N LEU A 172 -10.18 1.56 -18.98
CA LEU A 172 -9.01 1.15 -19.75
C LEU A 172 -8.88 -0.38 -19.72
N ASP A 173 -8.37 -0.93 -20.82
CA ASP A 173 -8.07 -2.35 -20.91
C ASP A 173 -6.99 -2.72 -19.86
N GLY A 174 -7.17 -3.86 -19.19
CA GLY A 174 -6.32 -4.30 -18.07
C GLY A 174 -4.88 -4.61 -18.46
N SER A 175 -4.58 -4.78 -19.76
CA SER A 175 -3.23 -4.86 -20.30
C SER A 175 -2.63 -3.52 -20.73
N CYS A 176 -3.42 -2.44 -20.75
CA CYS A 176 -2.96 -1.15 -21.22
C CYS A 176 -2.07 -0.47 -20.17
N ARG A 177 -0.83 -0.18 -20.57
CA ARG A 177 0.07 0.66 -19.78
C ARG A 177 -0.26 2.11 -20.11
N VAL A 178 -0.65 2.90 -19.11
CA VAL A 178 -0.85 4.34 -19.29
C VAL A 178 0.51 5.01 -19.46
N ASP A 179 0.88 5.19 -20.72
CA ASP A 179 1.96 6.08 -21.12
C ASP A 179 1.41 7.49 -21.41
N ALA A 180 2.29 8.41 -21.78
CA ALA A 180 1.88 9.79 -22.05
C ALA A 180 0.95 9.93 -23.26
N VAL A 181 1.06 9.04 -24.27
CA VAL A 181 0.19 9.07 -25.46
C VAL A 181 -1.20 8.61 -25.08
N GLU A 182 -1.31 7.50 -24.34
CA GLU A 182 -2.58 6.98 -23.87
C GLU A 182 -3.26 7.96 -22.90
N TYR A 183 -2.47 8.61 -22.03
CA TYR A 183 -2.98 9.66 -21.16
C TYR A 183 -3.61 10.83 -21.92
N CYS A 184 -3.00 11.27 -23.03
CA CYS A 184 -3.60 12.31 -23.89
C CYS A 184 -4.92 11.85 -24.53
N LYS A 185 -5.07 10.55 -24.84
CA LYS A 185 -6.36 10.01 -25.33
C LYS A 185 -7.41 9.99 -24.22
N ILE A 186 -7.03 9.57 -23.02
CA ILE A 186 -7.91 9.59 -21.84
C ILE A 186 -8.46 11.01 -21.61
N LEU A 187 -7.60 12.03 -21.63
CA LEU A 187 -8.05 13.41 -21.48
C LEU A 187 -8.95 13.86 -22.62
N ARG A 188 -8.60 13.52 -23.86
CA ARG A 188 -9.44 13.86 -25.01
C ARG A 188 -10.83 13.25 -24.90
N ASP A 189 -10.92 11.97 -24.58
CA ASP A 189 -12.16 11.19 -24.66
C ASP A 189 -13.01 11.34 -23.38
N GLY A 190 -12.37 11.56 -22.22
CA GLY A 190 -13.03 11.60 -20.92
C GLY A 190 -13.14 12.97 -20.25
N TYR A 191 -12.28 13.92 -20.61
CA TYR A 191 -12.17 15.19 -19.89
C TYR A 191 -12.53 16.41 -20.74
N VAL A 192 -11.96 16.54 -21.93
CA VAL A 192 -11.98 17.77 -22.72
C VAL A 192 -13.39 18.25 -23.09
N GLU A 193 -14.25 17.35 -23.59
CA GLU A 193 -15.63 17.71 -23.94
C GLU A 193 -16.46 18.02 -22.68
N TRP A 194 -16.34 17.15 -21.68
CA TRP A 194 -17.04 17.29 -20.40
C TRP A 194 -16.69 18.61 -19.69
N GLU A 195 -15.41 19.00 -19.71
CA GLU A 195 -14.93 20.25 -19.13
C GLU A 195 -15.57 21.47 -19.81
N ARG A 196 -15.60 21.47 -21.14
CA ARG A 196 -16.16 22.59 -21.91
C ARG A 196 -17.65 22.74 -21.64
N GLU A 197 -18.38 21.63 -21.56
CA GLU A 197 -19.82 21.65 -21.26
C GLU A 197 -20.13 22.12 -19.84
N ASN A 198 -19.35 21.65 -18.86
CA ASN A 198 -19.65 21.90 -17.45
C ASN A 198 -19.02 23.20 -16.92
N PHE A 199 -17.85 23.58 -17.38
CA PHE A 199 -17.05 24.70 -16.85
C PHE A 199 -16.72 25.77 -17.90
N GLY A 200 -16.90 25.47 -19.20
CA GLY A 200 -16.70 26.43 -20.27
C GLY A 200 -15.25 26.84 -20.48
N GLY A 201 -14.29 25.90 -20.31
CA GLY A 201 -12.86 26.18 -20.50
C GLY A 201 -12.23 27.01 -19.38
N LYS A 202 -12.77 26.91 -18.16
CA LYS A 202 -12.35 27.75 -17.01
C LYS A 202 -12.08 26.93 -15.75
N SER A 203 -11.97 25.62 -15.89
CA SER A 203 -11.60 24.75 -14.80
C SER A 203 -10.08 24.62 -14.66
N LEU A 204 -9.67 24.05 -13.53
CA LEU A 204 -8.29 23.71 -13.24
C LEU A 204 -8.19 22.19 -13.11
N LEU A 205 -7.39 21.55 -13.95
CA LEU A 205 -7.14 20.12 -13.89
C LEU A 205 -6.15 19.83 -12.75
N VAL A 206 -6.59 19.05 -11.77
CA VAL A 206 -5.75 18.60 -10.66
C VAL A 206 -5.44 17.12 -10.86
N GLN A 207 -4.16 16.81 -11.02
CA GLN A 207 -3.62 15.48 -11.27
C GLN A 207 -2.37 15.26 -10.40
N ASP A 208 -1.94 14.01 -10.27
CA ASP A 208 -0.73 13.67 -9.55
C ASP A 208 0.55 14.00 -10.35
N ASN A 209 1.70 13.65 -9.78
CA ASN A 209 3.00 13.94 -10.36
C ASN A 209 3.58 12.77 -11.18
N ALA A 210 2.75 11.87 -11.69
CA ALA A 210 3.18 10.72 -12.46
C ALA A 210 4.02 11.10 -13.70
N PRO A 211 4.97 10.25 -14.12
CA PRO A 211 5.83 10.54 -15.28
C PRO A 211 5.07 10.84 -16.58
N CYS A 212 3.93 10.19 -16.81
CA CYS A 212 3.06 10.43 -17.97
C CYS A 212 2.45 11.85 -17.96
N HIS A 213 2.09 12.38 -16.79
CA HIS A 213 1.53 13.73 -16.65
C HIS A 213 2.56 14.82 -16.93
N LYS A 214 3.83 14.53 -16.64
CA LYS A 214 4.96 15.46 -16.82
C LYS A 214 5.64 15.40 -18.19
N ALA A 215 5.27 14.43 -19.02
CA ALA A 215 5.85 14.25 -20.34
C ALA A 215 5.59 15.46 -21.25
N ASN A 216 6.51 15.74 -22.18
CA ASN A 216 6.39 16.90 -23.08
C ASN A 216 5.13 16.83 -23.94
N ILE A 217 4.79 15.65 -24.45
CA ILE A 217 3.57 15.44 -25.24
C ILE A 217 2.30 15.81 -24.46
N THR A 218 2.24 15.46 -23.17
CA THR A 218 1.12 15.79 -22.29
C THR A 218 1.04 17.29 -22.06
N LYS A 219 2.17 17.95 -21.80
CA LYS A 219 2.22 19.41 -21.63
C LYS A 219 1.79 20.16 -22.91
N GLU A 220 2.23 19.70 -24.07
CA GLU A 220 1.83 20.27 -25.36
C GLU A 220 0.34 20.07 -25.62
N PHE A 221 -0.20 18.90 -25.27
CA PHE A 221 -1.63 18.61 -25.36
C PHE A 221 -2.45 19.54 -24.45
N LEU A 222 -2.10 19.66 -23.16
CA LEU A 222 -2.79 20.55 -22.22
C LEU A 222 -2.78 22.00 -22.70
N LYS A 223 -1.63 22.48 -23.18
CA LYS A 223 -1.51 23.83 -23.73
C LYS A 223 -2.37 24.05 -24.96
N ARG A 224 -2.45 23.05 -25.86
CA ARG A 224 -3.26 23.12 -27.08
C ARG A 224 -4.76 23.14 -26.79
N GLU A 225 -5.20 22.38 -25.80
CA GLU A 225 -6.61 22.31 -25.40
C GLU A 225 -6.98 23.40 -24.36
N GLU A 226 -6.05 24.33 -24.08
CA GLU A 226 -6.23 25.45 -23.13
C GLU A 226 -6.62 24.99 -21.72
N ILE A 227 -6.12 23.82 -21.31
CA ILE A 227 -6.33 23.25 -19.96
C ILE A 227 -5.24 23.79 -19.03
N GLU A 228 -5.68 24.37 -17.92
CA GLU A 228 -4.83 24.90 -16.85
C GLU A 228 -4.63 23.89 -15.71
#